data_AF-A0A928TVW2-F1
#
_entry.id   AF-A0A928TVW2-F1
#
_cell.length_a   1.000
_cell.length_b   1.000
_cell.length_c   1.000
_cell.angle_alpha   90.00
_cell.angle_beta   90.00
_cell.angle_gamma   90.00
#
_symmetry.space_group_name_H-M   'P 1'
#
loop_
_entity.id
_entity.type
_entity.pdbx_description
1 polymer ?
#
loop_
_entity_poly.entity_id
_entity_poly.type
_entity_poly.pdbx_seq_one_letter_code
_entity_poly.pdbx_strand_id
1 'polypeptide(L)'
;MSLFYSSRGTILFQRRVAHGEYANVLHQTGDSLSVLKSFKEAEKYQMMQEPGSSFLYSRLGFHYCDFLLAQNKVQEVIRRGKYALKISLEAQKNDKPYTGVSAMGLLDVALDRLTLGRAYLQQGNFSEASQWLNQAVNDLYKEGSQDDLPRGLLARAALLRDIRNPNRDFARARQDLQEVYDIAEPSGMRLHLTDYHLEMARLLLAEREDSVGSFSGNGMHTIQEHAAQAAKLIEETGYKRRLPELQELQHKISAIAANDTGLNTQC
;
A
#
# COMPACT_ATOMS: atom_id res chain seq x y z
N MET A 1 -31.44 4.40 -30.97
CA MET A 1 -30.11 4.90 -30.53
C MET A 1 -29.67 4.41 -29.15
N SER A 2 -30.47 3.68 -28.35
CA SER A 2 -30.14 3.33 -26.96
C SER A 2 -29.27 2.07 -26.76
N LEU A 3 -29.38 1.06 -27.63
CA LEU A 3 -28.65 -0.22 -27.47
C LEU A 3 -27.17 -0.13 -27.89
N PHE A 4 -26.84 0.60 -28.95
CA PHE A 4 -25.45 0.79 -29.41
C PHE A 4 -24.63 1.65 -28.43
N TYR A 5 -25.22 2.71 -27.87
CA TYR A 5 -24.56 3.53 -26.86
C TYR A 5 -24.31 2.75 -25.56
N SER A 6 -25.25 1.91 -25.12
CA SER A 6 -25.08 1.00 -23.99
C SER A 6 -23.94 0.00 -24.24
N SER A 7 -23.90 -0.63 -25.43
CA SER A 7 -22.83 -1.58 -25.77
C SER A 7 -21.43 -0.93 -25.80
N ARG A 8 -21.32 0.29 -26.33
CA ARG A 8 -20.04 1.02 -26.40
C ARG A 8 -19.54 1.41 -25.01
N GLY A 9 -20.43 1.90 -24.14
CA GLY A 9 -20.09 2.22 -22.75
C GLY A 9 -19.59 0.99 -21.99
N THR A 10 -20.27 -0.15 -22.12
CA THR A 10 -19.83 -1.42 -21.52
C THR A 10 -18.46 -1.87 -22.02
N ILE A 11 -18.19 -1.77 -23.32
CA ILE A 11 -16.89 -2.12 -23.90
C ILE A 11 -15.78 -1.20 -23.35
N LEU A 12 -16.03 0.11 -23.26
CA LEU A 12 -15.05 1.06 -22.71
C LEU A 12 -14.75 0.76 -21.24
N PHE A 13 -15.79 0.46 -20.45
CA PHE A 13 -15.64 0.05 -19.05
C PHE A 13 -14.78 -1.21 -18.92
N GLN A 14 -15.08 -2.26 -19.69
CA GLN A 14 -14.32 -3.52 -19.67
C GLN A 14 -12.86 -3.31 -20.05
N ARG A 15 -12.59 -2.49 -21.08
CA ARG A 15 -11.21 -2.16 -21.48
C ARG A 15 -10.47 -1.38 -20.41
N ARG A 16 -11.11 -0.39 -19.78
CA ARG A 16 -10.54 0.37 -18.67
C ARG A 16 -10.12 -0.57 -17.53
N VAL A 17 -11.02 -1.44 -17.08
CA VAL A 17 -10.76 -2.40 -16.00
C VAL A 17 -9.65 -3.38 -16.39
N ALA A 18 -9.72 -3.97 -17.58
CA ALA A 18 -8.71 -4.93 -18.05
C ALA A 18 -7.31 -4.31 -18.07
N HIS A 19 -7.17 -3.08 -18.60
CA HIS A 19 -5.88 -2.40 -18.62
C HIS A 19 -5.38 -1.99 -17.23
N GLY A 20 -6.28 -1.56 -16.34
CA GLY A 20 -5.93 -1.19 -14.97
C GLY A 20 -5.48 -2.38 -14.12
N GLU A 21 -6.23 -3.49 -14.17
CA GLU A 21 -5.86 -4.72 -13.46
C GLU A 21 -4.61 -5.37 -14.05
N TYR A 22 -4.46 -5.39 -15.38
CA TYR A 22 -3.24 -5.88 -16.01
C TYR A 22 -2.02 -5.05 -15.57
N ALA A 23 -2.16 -3.72 -15.49
CA ALA A 23 -1.11 -2.85 -14.98
C ALA A 23 -0.77 -3.15 -13.50
N ASN A 24 -1.78 -3.42 -12.67
CA ASN A 24 -1.59 -3.81 -11.27
C ASN A 24 -0.83 -5.14 -11.15
N VAL A 25 -1.22 -6.17 -11.91
CA VAL A 25 -0.51 -7.46 -11.95
C VAL A 25 0.94 -7.26 -12.40
N LEU A 26 1.17 -6.53 -13.49
CA LEU A 26 2.53 -6.23 -13.97
C LEU A 26 3.37 -5.51 -12.90
N HIS A 27 2.75 -4.59 -12.15
CA HIS A 27 3.42 -3.89 -11.07
C HIS A 27 3.82 -4.86 -9.96
N GLN A 28 2.91 -5.74 -9.55
CA GLN A 28 3.17 -6.77 -8.54
C GLN A 28 4.28 -7.74 -8.97
N THR A 29 4.32 -8.12 -10.24
CA THR A 29 5.33 -9.02 -10.82
C THR A 29 6.62 -8.32 -11.28
N GLY A 30 6.73 -7.01 -11.12
CA GLY A 30 7.97 -6.25 -11.36
C GLY A 30 8.30 -5.87 -12.82
N ASP A 31 7.34 -5.91 -13.76
CA ASP A 31 7.57 -5.45 -15.14
C ASP A 31 7.22 -3.95 -15.30
N SER A 32 8.14 -3.08 -14.89
CA SER A 32 7.90 -1.64 -14.78
C SER A 32 7.63 -0.90 -16.10
N LEU A 33 8.13 -1.38 -17.25
CA LEU A 33 7.98 -0.67 -18.54
C LEU A 33 6.55 -0.76 -19.06
N SER A 34 5.91 -1.91 -18.86
CA SER A 34 4.56 -2.20 -19.34
C SER A 34 3.46 -1.60 -18.45
N VAL A 35 3.77 -1.35 -17.17
CA VAL A 35 2.82 -0.82 -16.16
C VAL A 35 2.30 0.57 -16.54
N LEU A 36 3.21 1.52 -16.78
CA LEU A 36 2.82 2.91 -17.06
C LEU A 36 1.99 3.02 -18.34
N LYS A 37 2.35 2.24 -19.37
CA LYS A 37 1.60 2.20 -20.63
C LYS A 37 0.17 1.72 -20.39
N SER A 38 0.02 0.64 -19.64
CA SER A 38 -1.30 0.04 -19.37
C SER A 38 -2.19 0.96 -18.54
N PHE A 39 -1.67 1.62 -17.50
CA PHE A 39 -2.45 2.61 -16.75
C PHE A 39 -2.86 3.82 -17.60
N LYS A 40 -1.99 4.31 -18.49
CA LYS A 40 -2.35 5.39 -19.43
C LYS A 40 -3.45 4.98 -20.40
N GLU A 41 -3.46 3.74 -20.88
CA GLU A 41 -4.58 3.23 -21.69
C GLU A 41 -5.87 3.17 -20.89
N ALA A 42 -5.82 2.70 -19.63
CA ALA A 42 -6.98 2.73 -18.75
C ALA A 42 -7.52 4.17 -18.52
N GLU A 43 -6.65 5.17 -18.31
CA GLU A 43 -7.04 6.59 -18.24
C GLU A 43 -7.76 7.06 -19.50
N LYS A 44 -7.25 6.70 -20.69
CA LYS A 44 -7.90 7.04 -21.97
C LYS A 44 -9.30 6.46 -22.06
N TYR A 45 -9.48 5.19 -21.70
CA TYR A 45 -10.80 4.56 -21.73
C TYR A 45 -11.77 5.18 -20.72
N GLN A 46 -11.29 5.57 -19.53
CA GLN A 46 -12.12 6.31 -18.57
C GLN A 46 -12.55 7.66 -19.14
N MET A 47 -11.63 8.43 -19.72
CA MET A 47 -11.94 9.72 -20.33
C MET A 47 -12.93 9.61 -21.49
N MET A 48 -12.89 8.51 -22.26
CA MET A 48 -13.87 8.23 -23.30
C MET A 48 -15.25 7.85 -22.75
N GLN A 49 -15.30 7.17 -21.60
CA GLN A 49 -16.53 6.79 -20.92
C GLN A 49 -17.17 7.99 -20.20
N GLU A 50 -16.36 8.82 -19.58
CA GLU A 50 -16.75 10.00 -18.81
C GLU A 50 -15.93 11.21 -19.27
N PRO A 51 -16.41 11.92 -20.30
CA PRO A 51 -15.77 13.14 -20.77
C PRO A 51 -15.63 14.15 -19.64
N GLY A 52 -14.40 14.57 -19.35
CA GLY A 52 -14.07 15.46 -18.24
C GLY A 52 -13.31 14.79 -17.09
N SER A 53 -13.18 13.47 -17.08
CA SER A 53 -12.32 12.79 -16.11
C SER A 53 -10.84 13.06 -16.41
N SER A 54 -10.08 13.54 -15.42
CA SER A 54 -8.67 13.91 -15.59
C SER A 54 -7.70 12.78 -15.24
N PHE A 55 -8.02 11.98 -14.22
CA PHE A 55 -7.22 10.84 -13.76
C PHE A 55 -8.10 9.62 -13.51
N LEU A 56 -7.50 8.43 -13.56
CA LEU A 56 -8.12 7.25 -12.96
C LEU A 56 -8.43 7.54 -11.49
N TYR A 57 -9.62 7.14 -11.07
CA TYR A 57 -10.07 7.14 -9.68
C TYR A 57 -10.52 5.72 -9.31
N SER A 58 -11.12 5.56 -8.14
CA SER A 58 -11.49 4.27 -7.55
C SER A 58 -10.28 3.32 -7.40
N ARG A 59 -10.54 2.02 -7.22
CA ARG A 59 -9.51 0.97 -7.11
C ARG A 59 -8.40 1.06 -8.17
N LEU A 60 -8.71 1.42 -9.41
CA LEU A 60 -7.70 1.55 -10.47
C LEU A 60 -6.81 2.79 -10.28
N GLY A 61 -7.39 3.91 -9.84
CA GLY A 61 -6.65 5.10 -9.46
C GLY A 61 -5.71 4.85 -8.28
N PHE A 62 -6.20 4.11 -7.28
CA PHE A 62 -5.39 3.64 -6.15
C PHE A 62 -4.18 2.82 -6.60
N HIS A 63 -4.37 1.80 -7.45
CA HIS A 63 -3.28 0.98 -7.97
C HIS A 63 -2.27 1.76 -8.82
N TYR A 64 -2.72 2.77 -9.57
CA TYR A 64 -1.81 3.63 -10.30
C TYR A 64 -0.99 4.50 -9.34
N CYS A 65 -1.61 5.03 -8.28
CA CYS A 65 -0.90 5.77 -7.24
C CYS A 65 0.11 4.89 -6.48
N ASP A 66 -0.19 3.61 -6.24
CA ASP A 66 0.76 2.63 -5.67
C ASP A 66 2.04 2.53 -6.51
N PHE A 67 1.87 2.37 -7.83
CA PHE A 67 3.00 2.34 -8.76
C PHE A 67 3.79 3.66 -8.74
N LEU A 68 3.11 4.80 -8.75
CA LEU A 68 3.76 6.11 -8.74
C LEU A 68 4.52 6.39 -7.43
N LEU A 69 4.01 5.92 -6.29
CA LEU A 69 4.73 5.99 -5.00
C LEU A 69 6.02 5.17 -5.02
N ALA A 70 5.98 3.96 -5.60
CA ALA A 70 7.18 3.14 -5.79
C ALA A 70 8.22 3.80 -6.70
N GLN A 71 7.79 4.72 -7.58
CA GLN A 71 8.66 5.55 -8.42
C GLN A 71 9.05 6.89 -7.77
N ASN A 72 8.76 7.06 -6.47
CA ASN A 72 9.01 8.29 -5.70
C ASN A 72 8.33 9.54 -6.27
N LYS A 73 7.22 9.39 -7.03
CA LYS A 73 6.47 10.51 -7.62
C LYS A 73 5.42 11.07 -6.65
N VAL A 74 5.85 11.42 -5.44
CA VAL A 74 4.99 11.78 -4.31
C VAL A 74 4.03 12.93 -4.64
N GLN A 75 4.51 14.00 -5.27
CA GLN A 75 3.66 15.17 -5.60
C GLN A 75 2.55 14.82 -6.61
N GLU A 76 2.85 13.96 -7.57
CA GLU A 76 1.86 13.48 -8.54
C GLU A 76 0.80 12.60 -7.86
N VAL A 77 1.21 11.77 -6.91
CA VAL A 77 0.30 10.94 -6.10
C VAL A 77 -0.63 11.80 -5.26
N ILE A 78 -0.12 12.84 -4.59
CA ILE A 78 -0.95 13.77 -3.81
C ILE A 78 -1.99 14.44 -4.72
N ARG A 79 -1.59 14.89 -5.91
CA ARG A 79 -2.47 15.54 -6.88
C ARG A 79 -3.58 14.59 -7.35
N ARG A 80 -3.24 13.35 -7.67
CA ARG A 80 -4.19 12.30 -8.09
C ARG A 80 -5.11 11.86 -6.95
N GLY A 81 -4.57 11.64 -5.75
CA GLY A 81 -5.33 11.25 -4.56
C GLY A 81 -6.35 12.32 -4.15
N LYS A 82 -5.99 13.61 -4.21
CA LYS A 82 -6.95 14.71 -3.97
C LYS A 82 -8.06 14.75 -5.02
N TYR A 83 -7.71 14.50 -6.28
CA TYR A 83 -8.69 14.42 -7.36
C TYR A 83 -9.67 13.26 -7.15
N ALA A 84 -9.16 12.05 -6.89
CA ALA A 84 -9.98 10.87 -6.65
C ALA A 84 -10.86 11.04 -5.40
N LEU A 85 -10.31 11.55 -4.29
CA LEU A 85 -11.08 11.80 -3.07
C LEU A 85 -12.24 12.77 -3.31
N LYS A 86 -12.03 13.82 -4.10
CA LYS A 86 -13.10 14.77 -4.47
C LYS A 86 -14.24 14.04 -5.19
N ILE A 87 -13.90 13.21 -6.18
CA ILE A 87 -14.85 12.43 -6.96
C ILE A 87 -15.62 11.44 -6.08
N SER A 88 -14.93 10.70 -5.21
CA SER A 88 -15.52 9.72 -4.28
C SER A 88 -16.48 10.39 -3.28
N LEU A 89 -16.10 11.54 -2.70
CA LEU A 89 -16.95 12.30 -1.79
C LEU A 89 -18.17 12.94 -2.49
N GLU A 90 -18.01 13.41 -3.72
CA GLU A 90 -19.13 13.93 -4.52
C GLU A 90 -20.12 12.82 -4.88
N ALA A 91 -19.63 11.62 -5.17
CA ALA A 91 -20.49 10.47 -5.46
C ALA A 91 -21.32 10.03 -4.25
N GLN A 92 -20.70 9.96 -3.05
CA GLN A 92 -21.43 9.64 -1.82
C GLN A 92 -22.57 10.63 -1.51
N LYS A 93 -22.37 11.93 -1.80
CA LYS A 93 -23.39 12.95 -1.53
C LYS A 93 -24.60 12.88 -2.45
N ASN A 94 -24.42 12.40 -3.68
CA ASN A 94 -25.42 12.53 -4.73
C ASN A 94 -26.25 11.25 -4.95
N ASP A 95 -25.99 10.18 -4.17
CA ASP A 95 -26.60 8.85 -4.32
C ASP A 95 -26.64 8.36 -5.79
N LYS A 96 -25.65 8.79 -6.58
CA LYS A 96 -25.62 8.56 -8.03
C LYS A 96 -25.04 7.17 -8.28
N PRO A 97 -25.80 6.23 -8.88
CA PRO A 97 -25.20 5.01 -9.40
C PRO A 97 -24.30 5.38 -10.58
N TYR A 98 -23.00 5.13 -10.45
CA TYR A 98 -22.08 5.26 -11.57
C TYR A 98 -22.40 4.18 -12.60
N THR A 99 -22.17 4.49 -13.88
CA THR A 99 -22.57 3.71 -15.04
C THR A 99 -22.14 2.24 -14.98
N GLY A 100 -22.99 1.37 -14.41
CA GLY A 100 -22.95 -0.08 -14.58
C GLY A 100 -22.40 -0.93 -13.44
N VAL A 101 -21.84 -0.37 -12.36
CA VAL A 101 -21.52 -1.07 -11.10
C VAL A 101 -21.67 -0.06 -9.96
N SER A 102 -22.11 -0.53 -8.78
CA SER A 102 -22.44 0.17 -7.53
C SER A 102 -21.84 1.57 -7.33
N ALA A 103 -22.64 2.48 -6.74
CA ALA A 103 -22.18 3.80 -6.30
C ALA A 103 -20.79 3.74 -5.65
N MET A 104 -19.91 4.71 -5.97
CA MET A 104 -18.58 4.79 -5.34
C MET A 104 -18.73 4.65 -3.82
N GLY A 105 -18.05 3.64 -3.30
CA GLY A 105 -18.32 3.12 -1.97
C GLY A 105 -17.54 3.85 -0.90
N LEU A 106 -17.81 3.47 0.34
CA LEU A 106 -16.95 3.82 1.47
C LEU A 106 -15.50 3.35 1.26
N LEU A 107 -15.32 2.23 0.54
CA LEU A 107 -14.01 1.70 0.14
C LEU A 107 -13.20 2.69 -0.69
N ASP A 108 -13.80 3.33 -1.71
CA ASP A 108 -13.06 4.26 -2.59
C ASP A 108 -12.54 5.47 -1.79
N VAL A 109 -13.37 6.04 -0.91
CA VAL A 109 -12.95 7.12 0.00
C VAL A 109 -11.80 6.65 0.92
N ALA A 110 -11.89 5.43 1.44
CA ALA A 110 -10.85 4.87 2.30
C ALA A 110 -9.51 4.69 1.55
N LEU A 111 -9.54 4.18 0.31
CA LEU A 111 -8.37 4.01 -0.54
C LEU A 111 -7.75 5.36 -0.97
N ASP A 112 -8.57 6.37 -1.23
CA ASP A 112 -8.11 7.72 -1.56
C ASP A 112 -7.40 8.37 -0.36
N ARG A 113 -7.97 8.23 0.84
CA ARG A 113 -7.35 8.68 2.10
C ARG A 113 -6.06 7.91 2.38
N LEU A 114 -6.05 6.60 2.17
CA LEU A 114 -4.86 5.77 2.30
C LEU A 114 -3.74 6.21 1.34
N THR A 115 -4.09 6.56 0.11
CA THR A 115 -3.16 7.10 -0.90
C THR A 115 -2.50 8.38 -0.40
N LEU A 116 -3.30 9.33 0.10
CA LEU A 116 -2.79 10.60 0.64
C LEU A 116 -1.90 10.37 1.86
N GLY A 117 -2.35 9.54 2.80
CA GLY A 117 -1.59 9.22 4.01
C GLY A 117 -0.22 8.63 3.72
N ARG A 118 -0.14 7.69 2.78
CA ARG A 118 1.13 7.09 2.35
C ARG A 118 2.05 8.09 1.63
N ALA A 119 1.48 8.96 0.80
CA ALA A 119 2.25 10.00 0.12
C ALA A 119 2.85 11.02 1.11
N TYR A 120 2.05 11.49 2.09
CA TYR A 120 2.54 12.40 3.13
C TYR A 120 3.56 11.72 4.05
N LEU A 121 3.40 10.43 4.36
CA LEU A 121 4.40 9.66 5.11
C LEU A 121 5.74 9.62 4.37
N GLN A 122 5.72 9.34 3.05
CA GLN A 122 6.94 9.32 2.23
C GLN A 122 7.60 10.70 2.12
N GLN A 123 6.82 11.78 2.23
CA GLN A 123 7.33 13.16 2.31
C GLN A 123 7.95 13.49 3.68
N GLY A 124 7.74 12.67 4.71
CA GLY A 124 8.12 12.96 6.09
C GLY A 124 7.16 13.93 6.79
N ASN A 125 5.98 14.16 6.22
CA ASN A 125 4.94 14.98 6.84
C ASN A 125 4.04 14.13 7.73
N PHE A 126 4.52 13.87 8.95
CA PHE A 126 3.88 12.93 9.89
C PHE A 126 2.50 13.39 10.39
N SER A 127 2.26 14.69 10.49
CA SER A 127 0.97 15.25 10.92
C SER A 127 -0.13 14.87 9.91
N GLU A 128 0.06 15.23 8.65
CA GLU A 128 -0.88 14.91 7.58
C GLU A 128 -0.97 13.40 7.35
N ALA A 129 0.16 12.69 7.39
CA ALA A 129 0.16 11.23 7.28
C ALA A 129 -0.73 10.59 8.35
N SER A 130 -0.57 11.00 9.63
CA SER A 130 -1.37 10.50 10.74
C SER A 130 -2.86 10.75 10.54
N GLN A 131 -3.23 11.98 10.18
CA GLN A 131 -4.64 12.32 9.95
C GLN A 131 -5.26 11.42 8.86
N TRP A 132 -4.61 11.33 7.69
CA TRP A 132 -5.15 10.59 6.56
C TRP A 132 -5.17 9.07 6.80
N LEU A 133 -4.11 8.50 7.39
CA LEU A 133 -4.02 7.06 7.66
C LEU A 133 -5.03 6.62 8.73
N ASN A 134 -5.22 7.42 9.78
CA ASN A 134 -6.23 7.12 10.79
C ASN A 134 -7.65 7.17 10.23
N GLN A 135 -7.95 8.16 9.38
CA GLN A 135 -9.26 8.22 8.70
C GLN A 135 -9.45 7.02 7.77
N ALA A 136 -8.45 6.68 6.95
CA ALA A 136 -8.52 5.56 6.04
C ALA A 136 -8.80 4.24 6.76
N VAL A 137 -8.08 3.94 7.85
CA VAL A 137 -8.31 2.72 8.64
C VAL A 137 -9.71 2.71 9.25
N ASN A 138 -10.17 3.85 9.79
CA ASN A 138 -11.52 3.95 10.35
C ASN A 138 -12.61 3.70 9.29
N ASP A 139 -12.41 4.15 8.06
CA ASP A 139 -13.35 3.89 6.97
C ASP A 139 -13.30 2.44 6.51
N LEU A 140 -12.12 1.81 6.44
CA LEU A 140 -11.97 0.38 6.12
C LEU A 140 -12.70 -0.49 7.15
N TYR A 141 -12.61 -0.17 8.45
CA TYR A 141 -13.38 -0.87 9.48
C TYR A 141 -14.89 -0.74 9.26
N LYS A 142 -15.36 0.45 8.91
CA LYS A 142 -16.78 0.71 8.68
C LYS A 142 -17.32 0.06 7.41
N GLU A 143 -16.47 -0.08 6.40
CA GLU A 143 -16.82 -0.74 5.15
C GLU A 143 -17.04 -2.24 5.35
N GLY A 144 -16.28 -2.85 6.26
CA GLY A 144 -16.52 -4.21 6.75
C GLY A 144 -15.94 -5.31 5.86
N SER A 145 -15.42 -5.00 4.67
CA SER A 145 -14.61 -5.94 3.89
C SER A 145 -13.22 -6.06 4.49
N GLN A 146 -12.86 -7.28 4.86
CA GLN A 146 -11.55 -7.57 5.46
C GLN A 146 -10.41 -7.59 4.43
N ASP A 147 -10.71 -7.61 3.13
CA ASP A 147 -9.69 -7.77 2.08
C ASP A 147 -8.75 -6.56 1.95
N ASP A 148 -9.24 -5.35 2.23
CA ASP A 148 -8.47 -4.11 2.06
C ASP A 148 -8.01 -3.51 3.40
N LEU A 149 -8.55 -3.97 4.53
CA LEU A 149 -8.13 -3.56 5.88
C LEU A 149 -6.62 -3.74 6.14
N PRO A 150 -5.97 -4.87 5.75
CA PRO A 150 -4.54 -5.05 5.89
C PRO A 150 -3.70 -3.91 5.30
N ARG A 151 -4.15 -3.29 4.19
CA ARG A 151 -3.41 -2.19 3.54
C ARG A 151 -3.36 -0.95 4.44
N GLY A 152 -4.47 -0.63 5.09
CA GLY A 152 -4.58 0.49 6.01
C GLY A 152 -3.72 0.27 7.25
N LEU A 153 -3.81 -0.92 7.84
CA LEU A 153 -3.03 -1.31 9.02
C LEU A 153 -1.52 -1.30 8.75
N LEU A 154 -1.07 -1.88 7.63
CA LEU A 154 0.34 -1.86 7.23
C LEU A 154 0.88 -0.44 7.04
N ALA A 155 0.11 0.45 6.42
CA ALA A 155 0.51 1.83 6.22
C ALA A 155 0.57 2.62 7.54
N ARG A 156 -0.37 2.37 8.46
CA ARG A 156 -0.37 3.00 9.79
C ARG A 156 0.77 2.45 10.64
N ALA A 157 1.05 1.15 10.62
CA ALA A 157 2.21 0.56 11.27
C ALA A 157 3.52 1.20 10.78
N ALA A 158 3.64 1.47 9.47
CA ALA A 158 4.80 2.16 8.89
C ALA A 158 4.98 3.59 9.44
N LEU A 159 3.90 4.35 9.63
CA LEU A 159 3.94 5.67 10.29
C LEU A 159 4.35 5.55 11.76
N LEU A 160 3.79 4.57 12.47
CA LEU A 160 3.95 4.41 13.90
C LEU A 160 5.33 3.84 14.28
N ARG A 161 6.00 3.10 13.39
CA ARG A 161 7.38 2.63 13.62
C ARG A 161 8.46 3.63 13.23
N ASP A 162 8.12 4.71 12.54
CA ASP A 162 9.13 5.62 12.00
C ASP A 162 9.79 6.40 13.15
N ILE A 163 11.08 6.16 13.41
CA ILE A 163 11.82 6.81 14.51
C ILE A 163 11.91 8.33 14.37
N ARG A 164 11.72 8.86 13.15
CA ARG A 164 11.69 10.30 12.89
C ARG A 164 10.35 10.94 13.27
N ASN A 165 9.31 10.13 13.45
CA ASN A 165 8.01 10.60 13.90
C ASN A 165 8.04 10.85 15.41
N PRO A 166 7.78 12.09 15.88
CA PRO A 166 7.73 12.38 17.32
C PRO A 166 6.59 11.64 18.04
N ASN A 167 5.56 11.23 17.30
CA ASN A 167 4.41 10.49 17.82
C ASN A 167 4.48 8.99 17.45
N ARG A 168 5.68 8.43 17.28
CA ARG A 168 5.86 6.99 17.06
C ARG A 168 5.27 6.21 18.22
N ASP A 169 4.74 5.03 17.93
CA ASP A 169 4.17 4.12 18.92
C ASP A 169 4.37 2.69 18.46
N PHE A 170 5.45 2.07 18.93
CA PHE A 170 5.80 0.71 18.55
C PHE A 170 4.77 -0.32 19.03
N ALA A 171 4.17 -0.10 20.21
CA ALA A 171 3.16 -1.00 20.74
C ALA A 171 1.92 -1.00 19.83
N ARG A 172 1.49 0.18 19.37
CA ARG A 172 0.39 0.29 18.42
C ARG A 172 0.75 -0.26 17.04
N ALA A 173 1.98 -0.04 16.57
CA ALA A 173 2.45 -0.64 15.32
C ALA A 173 2.40 -2.18 15.39
N ARG A 174 2.81 -2.79 16.51
CA ARG A 174 2.71 -4.24 16.73
C ARG A 174 1.28 -4.72 16.71
N GLN A 175 0.35 -4.00 17.34
CA GLN A 175 -1.08 -4.35 17.32
C GLN A 175 -1.63 -4.34 15.89
N ASP A 176 -1.36 -3.28 15.12
CA ASP A 176 -1.80 -3.18 13.73
C ASP A 176 -1.25 -4.34 12.89
N LEU A 177 0.04 -4.70 13.08
CA LEU A 177 0.64 -5.83 12.38
C LEU A 177 0.09 -7.19 12.84
N GLN A 178 -0.21 -7.36 14.13
CA GLN A 178 -0.82 -8.59 14.62
C GLN A 178 -2.19 -8.81 13.95
N GLU A 179 -3.00 -7.76 13.84
CA GLU A 179 -4.29 -7.86 13.15
C GLU A 179 -4.14 -8.15 11.65
N VAL A 180 -3.11 -7.59 10.99
CA VAL A 180 -2.77 -7.99 9.61
C VAL A 180 -2.48 -9.49 9.52
N TYR A 181 -1.71 -10.04 10.45
CA TYR A 181 -1.39 -11.46 10.49
C TYR A 181 -2.64 -12.32 10.72
N ASP A 182 -3.47 -11.94 11.69
CA ASP A 182 -4.69 -12.65 12.06
C ASP A 182 -5.73 -12.69 10.92
N ILE A 183 -5.69 -11.71 10.00
CA ILE A 183 -6.49 -11.72 8.77
C ILE A 183 -5.79 -12.54 7.68
N ALA A 184 -4.52 -12.23 7.41
CA ALA A 184 -3.86 -12.66 6.18
C ALA A 184 -3.42 -14.13 6.20
N GLU A 185 -2.96 -14.64 7.34
CA GLU A 185 -2.49 -16.02 7.47
C GLU A 185 -3.63 -17.04 7.27
N PRO A 186 -4.74 -16.99 8.05
CA PRO A 186 -5.80 -17.99 7.92
C PRO A 186 -6.58 -17.86 6.61
N SER A 187 -6.61 -16.66 6.01
CA SER A 187 -7.32 -16.40 4.75
C SER A 187 -6.46 -16.69 3.50
N GLY A 188 -5.20 -17.10 3.66
CA GLY A 188 -4.30 -17.36 2.54
C GLY A 188 -3.95 -16.11 1.72
N MET A 189 -4.04 -14.91 2.29
CA MET A 189 -3.72 -13.63 1.61
C MET A 189 -2.19 -13.40 1.56
N ARG A 190 -1.51 -14.24 0.79
CA ARG A 190 -0.04 -14.37 0.79
C ARG A 190 0.71 -13.07 0.48
N LEU A 191 0.14 -12.17 -0.33
CA LEU A 191 0.76 -10.86 -0.59
C LEU A 191 0.72 -9.94 0.63
N HIS A 192 -0.38 -9.95 1.39
CA HIS A 192 -0.49 -9.21 2.65
C HIS A 192 0.40 -9.83 3.73
N LEU A 193 0.49 -11.16 3.78
CA LEU A 193 1.40 -11.85 4.69
C LEU A 193 2.88 -11.55 4.38
N THR A 194 3.23 -11.39 3.10
CA THR A 194 4.57 -10.92 2.70
C THR A 194 4.83 -9.52 3.24
N ASP A 195 3.89 -8.61 3.04
CA ASP A 195 4.01 -7.22 3.50
C ASP A 195 4.07 -7.14 5.03
N TYR A 196 3.35 -8.00 5.75
CA TYR A 196 3.44 -8.17 7.20
C TYR A 196 4.86 -8.54 7.62
N HIS A 197 5.47 -9.57 7.04
CA HIS A 197 6.80 -10.00 7.42
C HIS A 197 7.86 -8.93 7.15
N LEU A 198 7.77 -8.23 6.02
CA LEU A 198 8.65 -7.10 5.73
C LEU A 198 8.49 -6.00 6.78
N GLU A 199 7.26 -5.66 7.15
CA GLU A 199 6.99 -4.55 8.07
C GLU A 199 7.31 -4.90 9.53
N MET A 200 7.08 -6.15 9.95
CA MET A 200 7.46 -6.64 11.27
C MET A 200 8.97 -6.63 11.46
N ALA A 201 9.74 -7.05 10.46
CA ALA A 201 11.20 -6.98 10.50
C ALA A 201 11.68 -5.52 10.63
N ARG A 202 11.05 -4.57 9.91
CA ARG A 202 11.39 -3.15 10.03
C ARG A 202 11.00 -2.56 11.39
N LEU A 203 9.89 -3.00 11.97
CA LEU A 203 9.46 -2.57 13.29
C LEU A 203 10.47 -3.03 14.35
N LEU A 204 10.89 -4.30 14.31
CA LEU A 204 11.90 -4.84 15.21
C LEU A 204 13.25 -4.11 15.09
N LEU A 205 13.65 -3.73 13.87
CA LEU A 205 14.83 -2.90 13.65
C LEU A 205 14.67 -1.50 14.26
N ALA A 206 13.52 -0.84 14.03
CA ALA A 206 13.27 0.49 14.55
C ALA A 206 13.24 0.52 16.10
N GLU A 207 12.64 -0.49 16.73
CA GLU A 207 12.67 -0.64 18.19
C GLU A 207 14.08 -0.83 18.72
N ARG A 208 14.92 -1.60 18.02
CA ARG A 208 16.33 -1.80 18.37
C ARG A 208 17.13 -0.49 18.25
N GLU A 209 16.90 0.27 17.18
CA GLU A 209 17.57 1.56 16.96
C GLU A 209 17.17 2.60 18.02
N ASP A 210 15.91 2.58 18.46
CA ASP A 210 15.38 3.53 19.45
C ASP A 210 15.71 3.15 20.90
N SER A 211 15.80 1.84 21.19
CA SER A 211 16.23 1.33 22.49
C SER A 211 17.75 1.44 22.63
N VAL A 212 18.21 2.54 23.20
CA VAL A 212 19.61 2.77 23.53
C VAL A 212 20.15 1.64 24.43
N GLY A 213 20.79 0.64 23.82
CA GLY A 213 21.76 -0.25 24.50
C GLY A 213 21.25 -1.45 25.28
N SER A 214 20.00 -1.93 25.11
CA SER A 214 19.59 -3.19 25.75
C SER A 214 18.68 -4.03 24.85
N PHE A 215 19.31 -4.87 24.02
CA PHE A 215 18.61 -5.85 23.21
C PHE A 215 19.13 -7.25 23.54
N SER A 216 18.21 -8.15 23.90
CA SER A 216 18.52 -9.56 24.13
C SER A 216 18.79 -10.25 22.79
N GLY A 217 19.83 -11.08 22.71
CA GLY A 217 20.30 -11.71 21.46
C GLY A 217 19.25 -12.49 20.67
N ASN A 218 18.12 -12.86 21.29
CA ASN A 218 17.01 -13.55 20.62
C ASN A 218 16.30 -12.72 19.54
N GLY A 219 16.22 -11.39 19.66
CA GLY A 219 15.44 -10.60 18.70
C GLY A 219 16.08 -10.46 17.32
N MET A 220 17.41 -10.67 17.20
CA MET A 220 18.09 -10.68 15.89
C MET A 220 17.68 -11.90 15.06
N HIS A 221 17.53 -13.05 15.72
CA HIS A 221 17.03 -14.27 15.07
C HIS A 221 15.63 -14.04 14.52
N THR A 222 14.75 -13.39 15.29
CA THR A 222 13.39 -13.06 14.86
C THR A 222 13.34 -12.09 13.65
N ILE A 223 14.24 -11.11 13.58
CA ILE A 223 14.34 -10.22 12.41
C ILE A 223 14.71 -11.01 11.15
N GLN A 224 15.70 -11.91 11.25
CA GLN A 224 16.14 -12.76 10.14
C GLN A 224 15.05 -13.72 9.68
N GLU A 225 14.30 -14.32 10.61
CA GLU A 225 13.17 -15.20 10.32
C GLU A 225 12.11 -14.49 9.49
N HIS A 226 11.70 -13.28 9.89
CA HIS A 226 10.72 -12.50 9.12
C HIS A 226 11.25 -12.13 7.72
N ALA A 227 12.51 -11.73 7.59
CA ALA A 227 13.11 -11.47 6.28
C ALA A 227 13.13 -12.74 5.40
N ALA A 228 13.41 -13.91 5.98
CA ALA A 228 13.40 -15.18 5.28
C ALA A 228 11.98 -15.60 4.84
N GLN A 229 10.97 -15.42 5.70
CA GLN A 229 9.57 -15.71 5.33
C GLN A 229 9.09 -14.78 4.21
N ALA A 230 9.43 -13.49 4.26
CA ALA A 230 9.13 -12.56 3.18
C ALA A 230 9.79 -13.00 1.86
N ALA A 231 11.07 -13.41 1.90
CA ALA A 231 11.78 -13.90 0.72
C ALA A 231 11.11 -15.14 0.10
N LYS A 232 10.76 -16.12 0.94
CA LYS A 232 10.06 -17.33 0.52
C LYS A 232 8.72 -17.00 -0.15
N LEU A 233 7.91 -16.15 0.48
CA LEU A 233 6.61 -15.76 -0.08
C LEU A 233 6.74 -14.99 -1.40
N ILE A 234 7.75 -14.12 -1.54
CA ILE A 234 8.03 -13.40 -2.79
C ILE A 234 8.36 -14.39 -3.91
N GLU A 235 9.19 -15.40 -3.63
CA GLU A 235 9.54 -16.45 -4.59
C GLU A 235 8.30 -17.26 -4.99
N GLU A 236 7.52 -17.74 -4.02
CA GLU A 236 6.35 -18.59 -4.25
C GLU A 236 5.20 -17.87 -4.97
N THR A 237 5.07 -16.54 -4.81
CA THR A 237 3.97 -15.74 -5.38
C THR A 237 4.37 -14.94 -6.61
N GLY A 238 5.66 -14.79 -6.88
CA GLY A 238 6.17 -13.87 -7.91
C GLY A 238 5.97 -12.39 -7.58
N TYR A 239 5.82 -12.03 -6.29
CA TYR A 239 5.56 -10.67 -5.81
C TYR A 239 6.81 -9.76 -5.85
N LYS A 240 7.40 -9.66 -7.03
CA LYS A 240 8.70 -9.04 -7.27
C LYS A 240 8.74 -7.53 -6.97
N ARG A 241 7.58 -6.87 -6.86
CA ARG A 241 7.53 -5.45 -6.47
C ARG A 241 8.21 -5.16 -5.13
N ARG A 242 8.27 -6.16 -4.24
CA ARG A 242 8.86 -6.05 -2.90
C ARG A 242 10.33 -6.47 -2.83
N LEU A 243 10.95 -6.85 -3.94
CA LEU A 243 12.37 -7.19 -3.97
C LEU A 243 13.28 -6.05 -3.50
N PRO A 244 13.10 -4.78 -3.93
CA PRO A 244 13.94 -3.69 -3.44
C PRO A 244 13.86 -3.52 -1.93
N GLU A 245 12.65 -3.59 -1.37
CA GLU A 245 12.40 -3.53 0.06
C GLU A 245 13.05 -4.67 0.84
N LEU A 246 13.00 -5.90 0.31
CA LEU A 246 13.64 -7.06 0.93
C LEU A 246 15.17 -6.91 0.91
N GLN A 247 15.74 -6.46 -0.20
CA GLN A 247 17.18 -6.25 -0.34
C GLN A 247 17.69 -5.17 0.64
N GLU A 248 16.99 -4.04 0.74
CA GLU A 248 17.32 -2.99 1.72
C GLU A 248 17.31 -3.55 3.15
N LEU A 249 16.28 -4.34 3.49
CA LEU A 249 16.14 -4.96 4.79
C LEU A 249 17.29 -5.94 5.08
N GLN A 250 17.62 -6.82 4.13
CA GLN A 250 18.73 -7.77 4.25
C GLN A 250 20.08 -7.07 4.45
N HIS A 251 20.33 -5.99 3.69
CA HIS A 251 21.54 -5.19 3.87
C HIS A 251 21.65 -4.59 5.27
N LYS A 252 20.56 -4.05 5.82
CA LYS A 252 20.53 -3.52 7.20
C LYS A 252 20.82 -4.62 8.23
N ILE A 253 20.19 -5.78 8.08
CA ILE A 253 20.40 -6.93 8.97
C ILE A 253 21.87 -7.37 8.95
N SER A 254 22.47 -7.50 7.77
CA SER A 254 23.89 -7.89 7.63
C SER A 254 24.84 -6.85 8.23
N ALA A 255 24.58 -5.56 8.01
CA ALA A 255 25.40 -4.48 8.58
C ALA A 255 25.39 -4.50 10.11
N ILE A 256 24.22 -4.73 10.71
CA ILE A 256 24.08 -4.82 12.16
C ILE A 256 24.78 -6.07 12.70
N ALA A 257 24.62 -7.22 12.05
CA ALA A 257 25.30 -8.46 12.45
C ALA A 257 26.84 -8.30 12.44
N ALA A 258 27.39 -7.60 11.44
CA ALA A 258 28.82 -7.32 11.37
C ALA A 258 29.32 -6.47 12.55
N ASN A 259 28.56 -5.42 12.92
CA ASN A 259 28.88 -4.55 14.05
C ASN A 259 28.86 -5.31 15.39
N ASP A 260 27.89 -6.20 15.59
CA ASP A 260 27.78 -7.03 16.80
C ASP A 260 28.96 -8.00 16.93
N THR A 261 29.43 -8.57 15.82
CA THR A 261 30.62 -9.46 15.82
C THR A 261 31.94 -8.72 16.05
N GLY A 262 32.09 -7.50 15.51
CA GLY A 262 33.30 -6.69 15.67
C GLY A 262 33.53 -6.23 17.11
N LEU A 263 32.45 -5.92 17.84
CA LEU A 263 32.48 -5.57 19.26
C LEU A 263 32.93 -6.74 20.15
N ASN A 264 32.58 -7.99 19.79
CA ASN A 264 32.97 -9.18 20.57
C ASN A 264 34.43 -9.61 20.39
N THR A 265 35.12 -9.13 19.35
CA THR A 265 36.54 -9.44 19.09
C THR A 265 37.53 -8.46 19.74
N GLN A 266 37.06 -7.41 20.42
CA GLN A 266 37.91 -6.40 21.07
C GLN A 266 38.00 -6.53 22.60
N CYS A 267 37.56 -7.66 23.18
CA CYS A 267 37.71 -7.99 24.61
C CYS A 267 38.76 -9.07 24.83
#